data_AF-A0A661VD18-F1
#
_entry.id   AF-A0A661VD18-F1
#
_cell.length_a   1.000
_cell.length_b   1.000
_cell.length_c   1.000
_cell.angle_alpha   90.00
_cell.angle_beta   90.00
_cell.angle_gamma   90.00
#
_symmetry.space_group_name_H-M   'P 1'
#
loop_
_entity.id
_entity.type
_entity.pdbx_description
1 polymer ?
#
loop_
_entity_poly.entity_id
_entity_poly.type
_entity_poly.pdbx_seq_one_letter_code
_entity_poly.pdbx_strand_id
1 'polypeptide(L)'
;MQDLASTTTLQTCFTSQPQPTFEASISLSDTPGQGSYVHSSNKFSTGTTNLYTFKPTSQINFDQLDHLHNRENLVVIGRELDFATLPSSFLVLLNHIAPKIFPDSKPEDFTLELNSWWFKGIFCESTQNWVYHPIIERVGRYSPYRAHRSNINSASRLKRQLQLVAQQTGFDFLISLVLTIPHSNQGLTESDLKRAFQSFSKRLAHHLKNKHLKTPLKSKFKAEISSIVNYHLWGSEEVNYHPHIHVLIPNLLKISRTTTEGVKIEDFVIIPPKISVEKLKELWITTLLELGYTIPINGDGKPQIDLYIRHFKVTSSSRMMHILKYNGRRPIQDLVTFCSNNEFLPAYLFDEDWLTYLFTSKNQRRVYGWLRGLLKDAKPEKKPSCPVCGGYSVTCEVTEKYITDIKTLACVRIRGKTVEVGVLVIPGGG
;
A
#
# COMPACT_ATOMS: atom_id res chain seq x y z
N MET A 1 -45.24 -20.94 -67.14
CA MET A 1 -44.78 -21.06 -68.54
C MET A 1 -43.70 -20.02 -68.74
N GLN A 2 -42.51 -20.48 -69.18
CA GLN A 2 -41.48 -19.79 -69.97
C GLN A 2 -41.02 -18.40 -69.44
N ASP A 3 -39.88 -18.20 -68.82
CA ASP A 3 -38.52 -18.76 -68.93
C ASP A 3 -37.69 -18.27 -70.13
N LEU A 4 -36.40 -18.02 -69.85
CA LEU A 4 -35.24 -17.65 -70.70
C LEU A 4 -34.94 -16.15 -70.88
N ALA A 5 -33.71 -15.63 -70.76
CA ALA A 5 -32.37 -16.14 -70.43
C ALA A 5 -31.52 -14.91 -70.01
N SER A 6 -30.43 -14.99 -69.24
CA SER A 6 -29.12 -15.39 -69.77
C SER A 6 -27.97 -15.19 -68.75
N THR A 7 -27.08 -16.19 -68.71
CA THR A 7 -25.60 -16.17 -68.50
C THR A 7 -24.93 -15.52 -67.27
N THR A 8 -24.40 -16.41 -66.42
CA THR A 8 -23.06 -16.51 -65.79
C THR A 8 -22.02 -15.41 -66.09
N THR A 9 -21.27 -14.94 -65.07
CA THR A 9 -19.80 -15.13 -64.89
C THR A 9 -19.32 -14.51 -63.56
N LEU A 10 -18.61 -15.31 -62.76
CA LEU A 10 -17.77 -14.89 -61.62
C LEU A 10 -16.55 -14.11 -62.15
N GLN A 11 -16.32 -12.90 -61.64
CA GLN A 11 -15.00 -12.28 -61.70
C GLN A 11 -14.72 -11.48 -60.43
N THR A 12 -13.74 -11.98 -59.68
CA THR A 12 -13.05 -11.35 -58.57
C THR A 12 -12.35 -10.08 -59.02
N CYS A 13 -12.56 -8.98 -58.30
CA CYS A 13 -11.62 -7.86 -58.24
C CYS A 13 -11.47 -7.37 -56.80
N PHE A 14 -10.30 -7.68 -56.25
CA PHE A 14 -9.72 -7.05 -55.08
C PHE A 14 -9.67 -5.53 -55.28
N THR A 15 -10.14 -4.76 -54.30
CA THR A 15 -9.60 -3.43 -54.05
C THR A 15 -9.27 -3.30 -52.57
N SER A 16 -7.97 -3.19 -52.35
CA SER A 16 -7.25 -2.97 -51.11
C SER A 16 -7.67 -1.64 -50.47
N GLN A 17 -8.14 -1.69 -49.22
CA GLN A 17 -8.08 -0.52 -48.35
C GLN A 17 -6.71 -0.46 -47.66
N PRO A 18 -6.09 0.72 -47.55
CA PRO A 18 -4.77 0.85 -46.96
C PRO A 18 -4.83 0.57 -45.45
N GLN A 19 -3.97 -0.34 -44.99
CA GLN A 19 -3.63 -0.45 -43.58
C GLN A 19 -2.90 0.81 -43.14
N PRO A 20 -3.19 1.40 -41.97
CA PRO A 20 -2.27 2.32 -41.34
C PRO A 20 -1.11 1.50 -40.75
N THR A 21 -0.04 1.36 -41.52
CA THR A 21 1.30 1.12 -40.98
C THR A 21 1.74 2.38 -40.24
N PHE A 22 1.82 2.31 -38.91
CA PHE A 22 2.59 3.29 -38.13
C PHE A 22 3.95 2.67 -37.84
N GLU A 23 4.95 3.07 -38.63
CA GLU A 23 6.35 2.96 -38.25
C GLU A 23 6.60 3.92 -37.08
N ALA A 24 6.93 3.37 -35.92
CA ALA A 24 7.56 4.15 -34.86
C ALA A 24 9.01 4.44 -35.30
N SER A 25 9.25 5.62 -35.86
CA SER A 25 10.61 6.11 -36.09
C SER A 25 11.24 6.45 -34.73
N ILE A 26 12.01 5.51 -34.17
CA ILE A 26 12.89 5.76 -33.04
C ILE A 26 14.12 6.50 -33.59
N SER A 27 14.22 7.81 -33.38
CA SER A 27 15.49 8.51 -33.53
C SER A 27 16.37 8.18 -32.33
N LEU A 28 17.26 7.19 -32.48
CA LEU A 28 18.35 6.97 -31.54
C LEU A 28 19.36 8.11 -31.73
N SER A 29 19.33 9.11 -30.86
CA SER A 29 20.44 10.04 -30.69
C SER A 29 21.37 9.47 -29.62
N ASP A 30 22.56 9.05 -30.05
CA ASP A 30 23.65 8.64 -29.17
C ASP A 30 24.16 9.86 -28.38
N THR A 31 23.62 10.08 -27.19
CA THR A 31 24.23 10.96 -26.18
C THR A 31 23.85 10.50 -24.78
N PRO A 32 24.83 10.13 -23.92
CA PRO A 32 24.53 9.70 -22.57
C PRO A 32 24.21 10.91 -21.70
N GLY A 33 22.97 11.03 -21.19
CA GLY A 33 22.70 11.93 -20.06
C GLY A 33 21.40 12.75 -20.05
N GLN A 34 20.41 12.50 -20.89
CA GLN A 34 19.07 13.09 -20.70
C GLN A 34 18.01 12.01 -20.68
N GLY A 35 17.31 11.88 -19.55
CA GLY A 35 16.18 10.97 -19.42
C GLY A 35 15.14 11.31 -20.48
N SER A 36 14.81 10.36 -21.33
CA SER A 36 13.74 10.45 -22.30
C SER A 36 12.40 10.48 -21.56
N TYR A 37 11.79 11.67 -21.53
CA TYR A 37 10.43 11.86 -21.03
C TYR A 37 9.44 11.60 -22.17
N VAL A 38 8.38 10.85 -21.89
CA VAL A 38 7.30 10.58 -22.87
C VAL A 38 6.27 11.70 -22.78
N HIS A 39 6.04 12.43 -23.88
CA HIS A 39 5.07 13.52 -23.95
C HIS A 39 3.62 13.00 -23.98
N SER A 40 2.74 13.56 -23.16
CA SER A 40 1.29 13.28 -23.12
C SER A 40 0.51 13.96 -24.25
N SER A 41 0.98 13.90 -25.49
CA SER A 41 0.22 14.46 -26.62
C SER A 41 -0.70 13.43 -27.26
N ASN A 42 -1.57 12.79 -26.47
CA ASN A 42 -2.75 12.14 -27.02
C ASN A 42 -3.99 12.86 -26.50
N LYS A 43 -4.57 13.70 -27.36
CA LYS A 43 -6.00 14.05 -27.30
C LYS A 43 -6.77 12.76 -27.56
N PHE A 44 -6.89 11.91 -26.55
CA PHE A 44 -7.93 10.89 -26.57
C PHE A 44 -9.25 11.64 -26.58
N SER A 45 -10.06 11.37 -27.60
CA SER A 45 -11.50 11.54 -27.49
C SER A 45 -11.89 10.88 -26.17
N THR A 46 -12.45 11.68 -25.27
CA THR A 46 -12.99 11.25 -24.00
C THR A 46 -14.12 10.27 -24.28
N GLY A 47 -13.78 9.01 -24.56
CA GLY A 47 -14.66 7.91 -24.21
C GLY A 47 -14.92 8.13 -22.73
N THR A 48 -16.14 8.56 -22.43
CA THR A 48 -16.58 9.09 -21.15
C THR A 48 -16.12 8.17 -20.03
N THR A 49 -15.00 8.52 -19.41
CA THR A 49 -14.55 7.87 -18.19
C THR A 49 -15.53 8.32 -17.12
N ASN A 50 -16.47 7.45 -16.76
CA ASN A 50 -17.50 7.67 -15.73
C ASN A 50 -16.88 7.71 -14.31
N LEU A 51 -15.85 8.52 -14.11
CA LEU A 51 -15.18 8.74 -12.83
C LEU A 51 -15.98 9.73 -11.99
N TYR A 52 -16.54 9.26 -10.87
CA TYR A 52 -17.02 10.15 -9.82
C TYR A 52 -15.91 11.11 -9.39
N THR A 53 -16.06 12.39 -9.69
CA THR A 53 -15.11 13.43 -9.29
C THR A 53 -15.67 14.16 -8.08
N PHE A 54 -14.99 14.07 -6.93
CA PHE A 54 -15.36 14.90 -5.79
C PHE A 54 -14.97 16.36 -6.05
N LYS A 55 -15.96 17.24 -6.14
CA LYS A 55 -15.76 18.68 -6.26
C LYS A 55 -16.07 19.35 -4.92
N PRO A 56 -15.06 19.84 -4.17
CA PRO A 56 -15.30 20.55 -2.91
C PRO A 56 -16.05 21.86 -3.19
N THR A 57 -17.06 22.13 -2.39
CA THR A 57 -17.86 23.37 -2.44
C THR A 57 -17.64 24.26 -1.23
N SER A 58 -17.32 23.68 -0.07
CA SER A 58 -17.06 24.43 1.16
C SER A 58 -16.16 23.67 2.13
N GLN A 59 -15.61 24.38 3.12
CA GLN A 59 -14.85 23.81 4.23
C GLN A 59 -15.57 24.09 5.55
N ILE A 60 -15.72 23.06 6.37
CA ILE A 60 -16.33 23.07 7.69
C ILE A 60 -15.37 22.44 8.73
N ASN A 61 -15.64 22.66 10.00
CA ASN A 61 -14.94 22.01 11.12
C ASN A 61 -15.71 20.76 11.62
N PHE A 62 -15.18 20.06 12.64
CA PHE A 62 -15.82 18.85 13.17
C PHE A 62 -17.16 19.13 13.87
N ASP A 63 -17.29 20.24 14.59
CA ASP A 63 -18.55 20.59 15.25
C ASP A 63 -19.66 20.87 14.21
N GLN A 64 -19.30 21.55 13.12
CA GLN A 64 -20.19 21.78 11.97
C GLN A 64 -20.52 20.48 11.23
N LEU A 65 -19.59 19.54 11.16
CA LEU A 65 -19.84 18.20 10.60
C LEU A 65 -20.85 17.43 11.46
N ASP A 66 -20.75 17.51 12.79
CA ASP A 66 -21.72 16.90 13.69
C ASP A 66 -23.11 17.55 13.53
N HIS A 67 -23.18 18.87 13.39
CA HIS A 67 -24.44 19.56 13.08
C HIS A 67 -25.03 19.14 11.73
N LEU A 68 -24.21 18.98 10.69
CA LEU A 68 -24.66 18.51 9.39
C LEU A 68 -25.16 17.05 9.48
N HIS A 69 -24.44 16.19 10.20
CA HIS A 69 -24.80 14.80 10.39
C HIS A 69 -26.12 14.61 11.17
N ASN A 70 -26.48 15.55 12.04
CA ASN A 70 -27.78 15.53 12.73
C ASN A 70 -28.95 15.92 11.83
N ARG A 71 -28.71 16.59 10.70
CA ARG A 71 -29.75 17.13 9.82
C ARG A 71 -29.91 16.38 8.51
N GLU A 72 -28.85 15.71 8.06
CA GLU A 72 -28.81 15.09 6.74
C GLU A 72 -28.27 13.66 6.77
N ASN A 73 -28.71 12.87 5.79
CA ASN A 73 -28.03 11.64 5.42
C ASN A 73 -26.71 11.98 4.73
N LEU A 74 -25.60 11.42 5.23
CA LEU A 74 -24.26 11.81 4.79
C LEU A 74 -23.59 10.71 3.96
N VAL A 75 -22.90 11.09 2.88
CA VAL A 75 -21.91 10.23 2.22
C VAL A 75 -20.54 10.66 2.70
N VAL A 76 -19.91 9.85 3.56
CA VAL A 76 -18.60 10.19 4.09
C VAL A 76 -17.54 9.51 3.24
N ILE A 77 -16.82 10.32 2.50
CA ILE A 77 -15.74 9.89 1.62
C ILE A 77 -14.45 10.43 2.21
N GLY A 78 -13.66 9.59 2.87
CA GLY A 78 -12.57 10.04 3.76
C GLY A 78 -11.42 10.81 3.10
N ARG A 79 -10.28 10.92 3.80
CA ARG A 79 -8.98 11.47 3.33
C ARG A 79 -8.45 10.87 2.02
N GLU A 80 -9.19 9.95 1.43
CA GLU A 80 -8.75 8.87 0.56
C GLU A 80 -9.33 9.04 -0.84
N LEU A 81 -10.10 10.12 -1.06
CA LEU A 81 -10.56 10.57 -2.38
C LEU A 81 -9.40 10.95 -3.32
N ASP A 82 -8.21 11.22 -2.78
CA ASP A 82 -6.99 11.38 -3.60
C ASP A 82 -6.67 10.09 -4.38
N PHE A 83 -7.19 8.94 -3.93
CA PHE A 83 -7.11 7.66 -4.63
C PHE A 83 -8.40 7.33 -5.44
N ALA A 84 -9.41 8.19 -5.39
CA ALA A 84 -10.68 8.01 -6.09
C ALA A 84 -10.67 8.69 -7.47
N THR A 85 -9.99 9.83 -7.60
CA THR A 85 -9.71 10.45 -8.89
C THR A 85 -8.33 10.01 -9.35
N LEU A 86 -8.25 9.30 -10.48
CA LEU A 86 -6.98 8.87 -11.04
C LEU A 86 -6.38 9.99 -11.90
N PRO A 87 -5.09 10.36 -11.72
CA PRO A 87 -4.44 11.36 -12.58
C PRO A 87 -4.26 10.81 -13.99
N SER A 88 -4.29 11.69 -15.00
CA SER A 88 -4.19 11.30 -16.41
C SER A 88 -2.92 10.50 -16.72
N SER A 89 -1.79 10.85 -16.10
CA SER A 89 -0.52 10.12 -16.22
C SER A 89 -0.62 8.68 -15.70
N PHE A 90 -1.40 8.42 -14.63
CA PHE A 90 -1.66 7.06 -14.17
C PHE A 90 -2.50 6.27 -15.18
N LEU A 91 -3.48 6.90 -15.83
CA LEU A 91 -4.29 6.27 -16.87
C LEU A 91 -3.45 5.87 -18.11
N VAL A 92 -2.41 6.64 -18.44
CA VAL A 92 -1.46 6.27 -19.50
C VAL A 92 -0.73 4.98 -19.17
N LEU A 93 -0.15 4.88 -17.98
CA LEU A 93 0.52 3.64 -17.53
C LEU A 93 -0.44 2.46 -17.47
N LEU A 94 -1.66 2.72 -17.01
CA LEU A 94 -2.71 1.73 -16.94
C LEU A 94 -3.04 1.14 -18.32
N ASN A 95 -3.23 1.98 -19.32
CA ASN A 95 -3.52 1.56 -20.69
C ASN A 95 -2.34 0.82 -21.32
N HIS A 96 -1.12 1.24 -21.01
CA HIS A 96 0.10 0.55 -21.45
C HIS A 96 0.15 -0.89 -20.94
N ILE A 97 -0.20 -1.12 -19.67
CA ILE A 97 -0.07 -2.44 -19.04
C ILE A 97 -1.34 -3.31 -19.11
N ALA A 98 -2.49 -2.72 -19.43
CA ALA A 98 -3.77 -3.40 -19.46
C ALA A 98 -3.76 -4.67 -20.34
N PRO A 99 -3.23 -4.66 -21.58
CA PRO A 99 -3.19 -5.85 -22.44
C PRO A 99 -2.41 -7.02 -21.81
N LYS A 100 -1.38 -6.73 -21.00
CA LYS A 100 -0.55 -7.75 -20.34
C LYS A 100 -1.24 -8.35 -19.11
N ILE A 101 -1.94 -7.53 -18.33
CA ILE A 101 -2.62 -7.97 -17.11
C ILE A 101 -4.00 -8.57 -17.41
N PHE A 102 -4.62 -8.17 -18.53
CA PHE A 102 -5.95 -8.57 -18.98
C PHE A 102 -5.96 -8.85 -20.49
N PRO A 103 -5.31 -9.93 -20.94
CA PRO A 103 -5.21 -10.23 -22.37
C PRO A 103 -6.58 -10.45 -23.05
N ASP A 104 -7.58 -10.90 -22.28
CA ASP A 104 -8.91 -11.26 -22.80
C ASP A 104 -9.98 -10.18 -22.54
N SER A 105 -9.63 -9.04 -21.93
CA SER A 105 -10.60 -7.99 -21.59
C SER A 105 -10.46 -6.79 -22.53
N LYS A 106 -11.57 -6.12 -22.84
CA LYS A 106 -11.48 -4.84 -23.54
C LYS A 106 -10.92 -3.79 -22.57
N PRO A 107 -10.11 -2.81 -23.04
CA PRO A 107 -9.62 -1.72 -22.19
C PRO A 107 -10.74 -0.97 -21.43
N GLU A 108 -11.94 -0.91 -22.01
CA GLU A 108 -13.11 -0.31 -21.36
C GLU A 108 -13.60 -1.11 -20.14
N ASP A 109 -13.54 -2.44 -20.16
CA ASP A 109 -13.92 -3.32 -19.05
C ASP A 109 -13.00 -3.12 -17.84
N PHE A 110 -11.73 -2.81 -18.10
CA PHE A 110 -10.74 -2.57 -17.05
C PHE A 110 -10.96 -1.22 -16.34
N THR A 111 -11.39 -0.22 -17.09
CA THR A 111 -11.80 1.07 -16.55
C THR A 111 -13.02 0.91 -15.62
N LEU A 112 -13.97 0.04 -15.97
CA LEU A 112 -15.12 -0.31 -15.12
C LEU A 112 -14.71 -1.04 -13.82
N GLU A 113 -13.72 -1.95 -13.86
CA GLU A 113 -13.18 -2.56 -12.63
C GLU A 113 -12.64 -1.49 -11.66
N LEU A 114 -11.92 -0.49 -12.15
CA LEU A 114 -11.37 0.57 -11.30
C LEU A 114 -12.42 1.54 -10.76
N ASN A 115 -13.58 1.64 -11.43
CA ASN A 115 -14.51 2.76 -11.31
C ASN A 115 -15.91 2.40 -10.78
N SER A 116 -16.14 1.15 -10.38
CA SER A 116 -17.41 0.73 -9.77
C SER A 116 -17.46 1.09 -8.27
N TRP A 117 -18.12 2.20 -7.95
CA TRP A 117 -18.34 2.66 -6.58
C TRP A 117 -19.66 2.11 -6.04
N TRP A 118 -19.57 1.16 -5.13
CA TRP A 118 -20.72 0.66 -4.38
C TRP A 118 -20.69 1.24 -2.97
N PHE A 119 -21.83 1.39 -2.32
CA PHE A 119 -21.91 1.97 -0.98
C PHE A 119 -22.69 1.10 -0.01
N LYS A 120 -22.26 1.09 1.25
CA LYS A 120 -22.95 0.47 2.39
C LYS A 120 -23.53 1.57 3.27
N GLY A 121 -24.81 1.44 3.61
CA GLY A 121 -25.45 2.25 4.64
C GLY A 121 -25.07 1.79 6.05
N ILE A 122 -24.80 2.75 6.93
CA ILE A 122 -24.56 2.55 8.36
C ILE A 122 -25.58 3.40 9.09
N PHE A 123 -26.43 2.79 9.89
CA PHE A 123 -27.36 3.54 10.72
C PHE A 123 -26.67 3.98 12.00
N CYS A 124 -26.64 5.29 12.25
CA CYS A 124 -26.11 5.84 13.48
C CYS A 124 -27.23 5.97 14.51
N GLU A 125 -27.19 5.17 15.57
CA GLU A 125 -28.23 5.25 16.61
C GLU A 125 -28.20 6.58 17.37
N SER A 126 -27.03 7.21 17.50
CA SER A 126 -26.88 8.48 18.20
C SER A 126 -27.55 9.66 17.49
N THR A 127 -27.56 9.66 16.15
CA THR A 127 -28.13 10.76 15.34
C THR A 127 -29.41 10.36 14.60
N GLN A 128 -29.79 9.07 14.65
CA GLN A 128 -30.90 8.48 13.90
C GLN A 128 -30.81 8.68 12.38
N ASN A 129 -29.62 8.94 11.86
CA ASN A 129 -29.36 9.21 10.44
C ASN A 129 -28.49 8.13 9.80
N TRP A 130 -28.57 8.04 8.47
CA TRP A 130 -27.76 7.13 7.68
C TRP A 130 -26.44 7.76 7.26
N VAL A 131 -25.38 6.97 7.34
CA VAL A 131 -24.07 7.28 6.77
C VAL A 131 -23.72 6.26 5.70
N TYR A 132 -23.45 6.73 4.49
CA TYR A 132 -23.05 5.88 3.37
C TYR A 132 -21.53 5.89 3.19
N HIS A 133 -20.95 4.71 3.02
CA HIS A 133 -19.53 4.51 2.78
C HIS A 133 -19.25 3.57 1.63
N PRO A 134 -18.18 3.80 0.84
CA PRO A 134 -17.81 2.89 -0.24
C PRO A 134 -17.51 1.46 0.25
N ILE A 135 -18.05 0.46 -0.46
CA ILE A 135 -17.81 -0.98 -0.27
C ILE A 135 -16.52 -1.34 -0.98
N ILE A 136 -15.44 -1.44 -0.21
CA ILE A 136 -14.08 -1.73 -0.70
C ILE A 136 -14.03 -3.07 -1.46
N GLU A 137 -14.83 -4.05 -1.05
CA GLU A 137 -14.88 -5.38 -1.63
C GLU A 137 -15.38 -5.38 -3.08
N ARG A 138 -16.19 -4.39 -3.46
CA ARG A 138 -16.75 -4.24 -4.81
C ARG A 138 -15.95 -3.30 -5.71
N VAL A 139 -14.92 -2.64 -5.17
CA VAL A 139 -13.96 -1.88 -5.96
C VAL A 139 -12.96 -2.85 -6.62
N GLY A 140 -12.56 -2.61 -7.87
CA GLY A 140 -11.64 -3.47 -8.61
C GLY A 140 -10.32 -3.74 -7.91
N ARG A 141 -9.74 -4.91 -8.20
CA ARG A 141 -8.56 -5.44 -7.50
C ARG A 141 -7.30 -4.57 -7.65
N TYR A 142 -7.22 -3.78 -8.71
CA TYR A 142 -6.14 -2.85 -9.01
C TYR A 142 -6.44 -1.39 -8.66
N SER A 143 -7.55 -1.12 -7.97
CA SER A 143 -7.84 0.25 -7.54
C SER A 143 -6.84 0.70 -6.47
N PRO A 144 -6.17 1.86 -6.64
CA PRO A 144 -5.36 2.47 -5.60
C PRO A 144 -6.16 2.74 -4.32
N TYR A 145 -7.45 3.10 -4.45
CA TYR A 145 -8.35 3.29 -3.31
C TYR A 145 -8.55 1.99 -2.52
N ARG A 146 -8.82 0.86 -3.22
CA ARG A 146 -8.92 -0.46 -2.57
C ARG A 146 -7.64 -0.83 -1.85
N ALA A 147 -6.48 -0.61 -2.49
CA ALA A 147 -5.18 -0.86 -1.90
C ALA A 147 -4.96 -0.03 -0.62
N HIS A 148 -5.29 1.26 -0.66
CA HIS A 148 -5.15 2.18 0.45
C HIS A 148 -6.04 1.81 1.63
N ARG A 149 -7.34 1.59 1.41
CA ARG A 149 -8.29 1.23 2.47
C ARG A 149 -7.98 -0.14 3.08
N SER A 150 -7.57 -1.10 2.25
CA SER A 150 -7.12 -2.42 2.74
C SER A 150 -5.92 -2.28 3.69
N ASN A 151 -4.97 -1.40 3.36
CA ASN A 151 -3.82 -1.09 4.22
C ASN A 151 -4.25 -0.43 5.53
N ILE A 152 -5.14 0.58 5.49
CA ILE A 152 -5.68 1.23 6.70
C ILE A 152 -6.37 0.22 7.64
N ASN A 153 -7.24 -0.61 7.09
CA ASN A 153 -7.96 -1.63 7.87
C ASN A 153 -6.99 -2.64 8.48
N SER A 154 -5.98 -3.08 7.72
CA SER A 154 -4.91 -3.96 8.19
C SER A 154 -4.08 -3.31 9.30
N ALA A 155 -3.65 -2.06 9.12
CA ALA A 155 -2.89 -1.28 10.09
C ALA A 155 -3.68 -1.06 11.38
N SER A 156 -4.97 -0.71 11.29
CA SER A 156 -5.85 -0.50 12.43
C SER A 156 -6.03 -1.77 13.26
N ARG A 157 -6.25 -2.92 12.61
CA ARG A 157 -6.31 -4.22 13.31
C ARG A 157 -4.99 -4.51 14.02
N LEU A 158 -3.88 -4.46 13.30
CA LEU A 158 -2.57 -4.75 13.85
C LEU A 158 -2.20 -3.83 15.01
N LYS A 159 -2.54 -2.55 14.92
CA LYS A 159 -2.38 -1.57 16.00
C LYS A 159 -3.06 -2.05 17.29
N ARG A 160 -4.35 -2.40 17.21
CA ARG A 160 -5.12 -2.88 18.37
C ARG A 160 -4.53 -4.18 18.93
N GLN A 161 -4.12 -5.09 18.06
CA GLN A 161 -3.46 -6.33 18.49
C GLN A 161 -2.15 -6.06 19.23
N LEU A 162 -1.30 -5.18 18.70
CA LEU A 162 -0.05 -4.78 19.34
C LEU A 162 -0.28 -4.15 20.72
N GLN A 163 -1.33 -3.34 20.88
CA GLN A 163 -1.70 -2.77 22.17
C GLN A 163 -2.10 -3.83 23.19
N LEU A 164 -2.87 -4.85 22.78
CA LEU A 164 -3.23 -5.98 23.65
C LEU A 164 -2.00 -6.83 24.02
N VAL A 165 -1.14 -7.14 23.05
CA VAL A 165 0.07 -7.93 23.34
C VAL A 165 1.04 -7.14 24.24
N ALA A 166 1.15 -5.83 24.05
CA ALA A 166 1.94 -4.95 24.92
C ALA A 166 1.45 -5.01 26.39
N GLN A 167 0.14 -5.03 26.61
CA GLN A 167 -0.43 -5.21 27.95
C GLN A 167 -0.10 -6.57 28.57
N GLN A 168 -0.06 -7.63 27.76
CA GLN A 168 0.23 -9.00 28.23
C GLN A 168 1.71 -9.26 28.52
N THR A 169 2.61 -8.63 27.76
CA THR A 169 4.05 -8.94 27.77
C THR A 169 4.90 -7.83 28.36
N GLY A 170 4.33 -6.65 28.61
CA GLY A 170 5.02 -5.52 29.23
C GLY A 170 5.91 -4.69 28.29
N PHE A 171 5.92 -4.96 26.97
CA PHE A 171 6.66 -4.10 26.03
C PHE A 171 5.95 -2.77 25.82
N ASP A 172 6.71 -1.69 25.78
CA ASP A 172 6.20 -0.31 25.75
C ASP A 172 6.63 0.45 24.49
N PHE A 173 7.66 -0.04 23.78
CA PHE A 173 8.17 0.55 22.55
C PHE A 173 8.25 -0.44 21.38
N LEU A 174 8.12 0.12 20.18
CA LEU A 174 8.53 -0.52 18.94
C LEU A 174 9.76 0.19 18.39
N ILE A 175 10.78 -0.59 18.04
CA ILE A 175 11.95 -0.17 17.28
C ILE A 175 11.62 -0.31 15.80
N SER A 176 11.51 0.81 15.10
CA SER A 176 11.34 0.86 13.65
C SER A 176 12.69 0.95 12.97
N LEU A 177 13.01 -0.02 12.11
CA LEU A 177 14.20 -0.01 11.27
C LEU A 177 13.77 0.09 9.81
N VAL A 178 14.57 0.81 9.02
CA VAL A 178 14.57 0.71 7.56
C VAL A 178 15.96 0.23 7.16
N LEU A 179 16.03 -1.00 6.66
CA LEU A 179 17.26 -1.63 6.19
C LEU A 179 17.29 -1.50 4.67
N THR A 180 18.16 -0.63 4.13
CA THR A 180 18.30 -0.49 2.68
C THR A 180 19.33 -1.47 2.13
N ILE A 181 19.19 -1.83 0.87
CA ILE A 181 20.20 -2.55 0.10
C ILE A 181 20.65 -1.62 -1.03
N PRO A 182 21.97 -1.47 -1.27
CA PRO A 182 22.47 -0.59 -2.31
C PRO A 182 21.93 -0.93 -3.70
N HIS A 183 21.61 0.10 -4.49
CA HIS A 183 21.06 -0.01 -5.86
C HIS A 183 21.95 -0.80 -6.83
N SER A 184 23.24 -0.92 -6.55
CA SER A 184 24.17 -1.78 -7.30
C SER A 184 23.74 -3.25 -7.31
N ASN A 185 22.89 -3.67 -6.36
CA ASN A 185 22.29 -5.00 -6.30
C ASN A 185 20.92 -4.98 -7.00
N GLN A 186 20.93 -4.92 -8.32
CA GLN A 186 19.71 -4.99 -9.14
C GLN A 186 19.13 -6.42 -9.18
N GLY A 187 17.84 -6.53 -9.50
CA GLY A 187 17.17 -7.82 -9.71
C GLY A 187 16.91 -8.65 -8.44
N LEU A 188 16.98 -8.05 -7.25
CA LEU A 188 16.65 -8.74 -6.00
C LEU A 188 15.15 -9.02 -5.93
N THR A 189 14.83 -10.19 -5.39
CA THR A 189 13.46 -10.61 -5.13
C THR A 189 13.08 -10.39 -3.66
N GLU A 190 11.79 -10.48 -3.33
CA GLU A 190 11.35 -10.53 -1.93
C GLU A 190 11.99 -11.70 -1.15
N SER A 191 12.33 -12.80 -1.83
CA SER A 191 13.00 -13.95 -1.22
C SER A 191 14.42 -13.59 -0.78
N ASP A 192 15.13 -12.79 -1.57
CA ASP A 192 16.46 -12.28 -1.24
C ASP A 192 16.42 -11.38 0.00
N LEU A 193 15.48 -10.42 0.00
CA LEU A 193 15.27 -9.55 1.17
C LEU A 193 14.91 -10.37 2.42
N LYS A 194 14.10 -11.41 2.26
CA LYS A 194 13.74 -12.32 3.36
C LYS A 194 14.96 -13.06 3.90
N ARG A 195 15.80 -13.63 3.04
CA ARG A 195 17.04 -14.31 3.41
C ARG A 195 17.98 -13.36 4.16
N ALA A 196 18.16 -12.15 3.64
CA ALA A 196 18.96 -11.10 4.27
C ALA A 196 18.44 -10.75 5.66
N PHE A 197 17.13 -10.49 5.79
CA PHE A 197 16.52 -10.19 7.07
C PHE A 197 16.65 -11.34 8.08
N GLN A 198 16.49 -12.59 7.65
CA GLN A 198 16.63 -13.75 8.54
C GLN A 198 18.05 -13.87 9.09
N SER A 199 19.08 -13.66 8.27
CA SER A 199 20.47 -13.64 8.73
C SER A 199 20.72 -12.49 9.72
N PHE A 200 20.28 -11.28 9.37
CA PHE A 200 20.38 -10.10 10.24
C PHE A 200 19.67 -10.31 11.58
N SER A 201 18.47 -10.87 11.58
CA SER A 201 17.68 -11.09 12.80
C SER A 201 18.37 -12.02 13.79
N LYS A 202 19.03 -13.09 13.30
CA LYS A 202 19.83 -14.00 14.13
C LYS A 202 21.02 -13.29 14.76
N ARG A 203 21.73 -12.47 13.96
CA ARG A 203 22.87 -11.67 14.43
C ARG A 203 22.46 -10.65 15.48
N LEU A 204 21.35 -9.94 15.24
CA LEU A 204 20.80 -8.98 16.18
C LEU A 204 20.36 -9.66 17.48
N ALA A 205 19.66 -10.79 17.41
CA ALA A 205 19.27 -11.55 18.61
C ALA A 205 20.49 -12.01 19.42
N HIS A 206 21.54 -12.49 18.75
CA HIS A 206 22.79 -12.88 19.40
C HIS A 206 23.50 -11.69 20.05
N HIS A 207 23.58 -10.56 19.35
CA HIS A 207 24.17 -9.32 19.89
C HIS A 207 23.42 -8.83 21.14
N LEU A 208 22.09 -8.77 21.06
CA LEU A 208 21.25 -8.35 22.17
C LEU A 208 21.35 -9.30 23.36
N LYS A 209 21.42 -10.62 23.11
CA LYS A 209 21.69 -11.62 24.14
C LYS A 209 22.98 -11.31 24.88
N ASN A 210 24.08 -11.11 24.17
CA ASN A 210 25.39 -10.88 24.78
C ASN A 210 25.47 -9.54 25.51
N LYS A 211 24.75 -8.53 25.02
CA LYS A 211 24.74 -7.19 25.62
C LYS A 211 23.87 -7.12 26.89
N HIS A 212 22.74 -7.80 26.91
CA HIS A 212 21.74 -7.65 27.97
C HIS A 212 21.69 -8.81 28.97
N LEU A 213 22.18 -10.00 28.62
CA LEU A 213 22.33 -11.10 29.58
C LEU A 213 23.71 -11.07 30.23
N LYS A 214 23.76 -10.61 31.49
CA LYS A 214 24.99 -10.58 32.31
C LYS A 214 25.27 -11.89 33.07
N THR A 215 24.48 -12.94 32.85
CA THR A 215 24.61 -14.20 33.58
C THR A 215 25.76 -15.07 33.05
N PRO A 216 26.52 -15.77 33.92
CA PRO A 216 27.52 -16.77 33.50
C PRO A 216 26.91 -17.92 32.69
N LEU A 217 25.59 -18.12 32.75
CA LEU A 217 24.88 -19.15 32.01
C LEU A 217 24.39 -18.70 30.61
N LYS A 218 24.80 -17.53 30.10
CA LYS A 218 24.33 -16.96 28.81
C LYS A 218 24.50 -17.89 27.60
N SER A 219 25.47 -18.80 27.66
CA SER A 219 25.71 -19.80 26.61
C SER A 219 24.58 -20.84 26.53
N LYS A 220 23.92 -21.14 27.66
CA LYS A 220 22.80 -22.09 27.74
C LYS A 220 21.46 -21.48 27.31
N PHE A 221 21.38 -20.15 27.20
CA PHE A 221 20.18 -19.46 26.73
C PHE A 221 20.19 -19.28 25.21
N LYS A 222 19.08 -19.68 24.59
CA LYS A 222 18.69 -19.27 23.24
C LYS A 222 17.99 -17.92 23.36
N ALA A 223 18.24 -17.03 22.41
CA ALA A 223 17.59 -15.73 22.35
C ALA A 223 16.91 -15.54 21.00
N GLU A 224 15.73 -14.94 21.02
CA GLU A 224 14.89 -14.75 19.86
C GLU A 224 14.25 -13.37 19.91
N ILE A 225 14.42 -12.60 18.84
CA ILE A 225 13.66 -11.37 18.61
C ILE A 225 12.40 -11.71 17.81
N SER A 226 11.33 -10.96 18.06
CA SER A 226 10.18 -10.95 17.16
C SER A 226 10.19 -9.70 16.30
N SER A 227 9.57 -9.79 15.12
CA SER A 227 9.49 -8.65 14.23
C SER A 227 8.26 -8.69 13.34
N ILE A 228 7.82 -7.51 12.92
CA ILE A 228 6.87 -7.30 11.83
C ILE A 228 7.66 -6.71 10.67
N VAL A 229 7.58 -7.33 9.51
CA VAL A 229 8.44 -7.03 8.37
C VAL A 229 7.61 -6.77 7.12
N ASN A 230 7.99 -5.75 6.36
CA ASN A 230 7.49 -5.47 5.03
C ASN A 230 8.70 -5.37 4.08
N TYR A 231 8.66 -6.11 2.97
CA TYR A 231 9.71 -6.15 1.96
C TYR A 231 9.31 -5.28 0.78
N HIS A 232 10.12 -4.27 0.47
CA HIS A 232 9.84 -3.31 -0.60
C HIS A 232 10.96 -3.41 -1.63
N LEU A 233 10.61 -3.55 -2.91
CA LEU A 233 11.57 -3.47 -4.02
C LEU A 233 11.55 -2.10 -4.70
N TRP A 234 10.65 -1.20 -4.29
CA TRP A 234 10.43 0.12 -4.89
C TRP A 234 10.71 1.24 -3.90
N GLY A 235 11.04 2.43 -4.39
CA GLY A 235 11.13 3.66 -3.59
C GLY A 235 9.75 4.25 -3.31
N SER A 236 9.52 4.74 -2.09
CA SER A 236 8.31 5.51 -1.78
C SER A 236 8.30 6.81 -2.56
N GLU A 237 7.14 7.22 -3.06
CA GLU A 237 6.91 8.46 -3.82
C GLU A 237 7.61 8.55 -5.18
N GLU A 238 8.77 7.91 -5.42
CA GLU A 238 9.49 7.93 -6.70
C GLU A 238 9.33 6.66 -7.53
N VAL A 239 8.85 5.56 -6.95
CA VAL A 239 8.56 4.26 -7.59
C VAL A 239 9.66 3.67 -8.50
N ASN A 240 10.91 4.10 -8.30
CA ASN A 240 12.10 3.47 -8.86
C ASN A 240 12.44 2.17 -8.10
N TYR A 241 13.26 1.31 -8.70
CA TYR A 241 13.76 0.13 -8.00
C TYR A 241 14.68 0.53 -6.83
N HIS A 242 14.26 0.25 -5.60
CA HIS A 242 14.95 0.59 -4.35
C HIS A 242 14.69 -0.48 -3.28
N PRO A 243 15.48 -1.58 -3.25
CA PRO A 243 15.25 -2.70 -2.35
C PRO A 243 15.51 -2.29 -0.89
N HIS A 244 14.49 -2.40 -0.05
CA HIS A 244 14.60 -2.09 1.36
C HIS A 244 13.57 -2.86 2.21
N ILE A 245 13.81 -2.88 3.52
CA ILE A 245 13.05 -3.68 4.47
C ILE A 245 12.60 -2.77 5.62
N HIS A 246 11.29 -2.62 5.77
CA HIS A 246 10.72 -2.01 6.97
C HIS A 246 10.55 -3.07 8.04
N VAL A 247 11.11 -2.83 9.22
CA VAL A 247 11.08 -3.77 10.35
C VAL A 247 10.55 -3.04 11.58
N LEU A 248 9.60 -3.66 12.28
CA LEU A 248 9.19 -3.25 13.62
C LEU A 248 9.54 -4.35 14.61
N ILE A 249 10.34 -4.04 15.61
CA ILE A 249 10.80 -4.98 16.64
C ILE A 249 10.23 -4.49 17.98
N PRO A 250 9.38 -5.27 18.67
CA PRO A 250 9.04 -5.00 20.06
C PRO A 250 10.29 -4.97 20.92
N ASN A 251 10.36 -4.09 21.91
CA ASN A 251 11.51 -3.96 22.78
C ASN A 251 11.62 -5.09 23.82
N LEU A 252 11.43 -6.34 23.37
CA LEU A 252 11.56 -7.58 24.13
C LEU A 252 12.45 -8.58 23.41
N LEU A 253 13.33 -9.20 24.16
CA LEU A 253 14.09 -10.37 23.77
C LEU A 253 13.51 -11.58 24.48
N LYS A 254 13.00 -12.56 23.73
CA LYS A 254 12.61 -13.84 24.34
C LYS A 254 13.87 -14.64 24.61
N ILE A 255 14.04 -15.07 25.84
CA ILE A 255 15.10 -15.99 26.25
C ILE A 255 14.48 -17.34 26.58
N SER A 256 15.15 -18.41 26.17
CA SER A 256 14.70 -19.76 26.50
C SER A 256 15.87 -20.66 26.83
N ARG A 257 15.65 -21.58 27.77
CA ARG A 257 16.56 -22.69 28.07
C ARG A 257 15.75 -23.95 28.33
N THR A 258 16.36 -25.09 28.03
CA THR A 258 15.83 -26.39 28.42
C THR A 258 16.67 -26.88 29.61
N THR A 259 16.02 -27.31 30.69
CA THR A 259 16.72 -27.88 31.84
C THR A 259 17.25 -29.28 31.50
N THR A 260 18.08 -29.83 32.37
CA THR A 260 18.57 -31.21 32.28
C THR A 260 17.43 -32.24 32.26
N GLU A 261 16.30 -31.91 32.90
CA GLU A 261 15.08 -32.71 32.97
C GLU A 261 14.13 -32.47 31.77
N GLY A 262 14.56 -31.69 30.77
CA GLY A 262 13.76 -31.43 29.56
C GLY A 262 12.72 -30.31 29.70
N VAL A 263 12.63 -29.62 30.84
CA VAL A 263 11.66 -28.54 31.06
C VAL A 263 12.09 -27.29 30.32
N LYS A 264 11.20 -26.73 29.49
CA LYS A 264 11.45 -25.46 28.78
C LYS A 264 11.08 -24.29 29.67
N ILE A 265 12.07 -23.47 30.02
CA ILE A 265 11.88 -22.21 30.72
C ILE A 265 12.00 -21.09 29.70
N GLU A 266 10.98 -20.24 29.63
CA GLU A 266 10.92 -19.09 28.74
C GLU A 266 10.68 -17.83 29.56
N ASP A 267 11.35 -16.74 29.18
CA ASP A 267 11.21 -15.45 29.82
C ASP A 267 11.43 -14.32 28.80
N PHE A 268 11.04 -13.10 29.15
CA PHE A 268 11.23 -11.91 28.33
C PHE A 268 12.16 -10.91 29.02
N VAL A 269 13.19 -10.48 28.29
CA VAL A 269 14.08 -9.42 28.72
C VAL A 269 13.74 -8.15 27.97
N ILE A 270 13.44 -7.07 28.69
CA ILE A 270 13.20 -5.76 28.10
C ILE A 270 14.50 -5.23 27.49
N ILE A 271 14.43 -4.86 26.20
CA ILE A 271 15.51 -4.20 25.48
C ILE A 271 15.32 -2.69 25.67
N PRO A 272 16.30 -1.96 26.23
CA PRO A 272 16.23 -0.50 26.30
C PRO A 272 16.13 0.12 24.89
N PRO A 273 15.46 1.27 24.74
CA PRO A 273 15.23 1.93 23.45
C PRO A 273 16.50 2.57 22.82
N LYS A 274 17.70 2.18 23.26
CA LYS A 274 18.99 2.70 22.76
C LYS A 274 19.87 1.55 22.27
N ILE A 275 19.58 1.07 21.07
CA ILE A 275 20.54 0.28 20.28
C ILE A 275 21.39 1.28 19.49
N SER A 276 22.71 1.12 19.51
CA SER A 276 23.63 1.98 18.73
C SER A 276 23.34 1.82 17.24
N VAL A 277 23.23 2.95 16.54
CA VAL A 277 23.01 2.99 15.09
C VAL A 277 24.19 2.37 14.36
N GLU A 278 25.40 2.68 14.81
CA GLU A 278 26.67 2.18 14.29
C GLU A 278 26.70 0.66 14.39
N LYS A 279 26.28 0.10 15.54
CA LYS A 279 26.24 -1.34 15.71
C LYS A 279 25.20 -2.01 14.81
N LEU A 280 24.03 -1.39 14.62
CA LEU A 280 23.03 -1.91 13.70
C LEU A 280 23.51 -1.86 12.25
N LYS A 281 24.19 -0.78 11.85
CA LYS A 281 24.85 -0.65 10.54
C LYS A 281 25.90 -1.73 10.35
N GLU A 282 26.79 -1.94 11.33
CA GLU A 282 27.81 -3.00 11.29
C GLU A 282 27.17 -4.38 11.10
N LEU A 283 26.17 -4.73 11.92
CA LEU A 283 25.48 -6.03 11.80
C LEU A 283 24.80 -6.20 10.43
N TRP A 284 24.25 -5.13 9.87
CA TRP A 284 23.62 -5.17 8.56
C TRP A 284 24.64 -5.28 7.42
N ILE A 285 25.72 -4.49 7.45
CA ILE A 285 26.84 -4.57 6.50
C ILE A 285 27.42 -5.98 6.48
N THR A 286 27.73 -6.55 7.65
CA THR A 286 28.24 -7.92 7.74
C THR A 286 27.26 -8.93 7.13
N THR A 287 25.96 -8.75 7.39
CA THR A 287 24.93 -9.62 6.82
C THR A 287 24.93 -9.56 5.28
N LEU A 288 25.03 -8.35 4.72
CA LEU A 288 25.00 -8.17 3.29
C LEU A 288 26.24 -8.73 2.59
N LEU A 289 27.43 -8.46 3.13
CA LEU A 289 28.70 -8.95 2.58
C LEU A 289 28.76 -10.48 2.58
N GLU A 290 28.34 -11.14 3.66
CA GLU A 290 28.32 -12.61 3.73
C GLU A 290 27.34 -13.26 2.76
N LEU A 291 26.29 -12.54 2.37
CA LEU A 291 25.34 -12.99 1.37
C LEU A 291 25.79 -12.66 -0.06
N GLY A 292 26.97 -12.05 -0.22
CA GLY A 292 27.58 -11.72 -1.50
C GLY A 292 27.06 -10.43 -2.13
N TYR A 293 26.41 -9.55 -1.36
CA TYR A 293 25.96 -8.26 -1.88
C TYR A 293 27.08 -7.23 -1.93
N THR A 294 27.08 -6.43 -3.00
CA THR A 294 28.04 -5.35 -3.18
C THR A 294 27.62 -4.12 -2.38
N ILE A 295 28.54 -3.59 -1.58
CA ILE A 295 28.33 -2.36 -0.80
C ILE A 295 29.30 -1.29 -1.31
N PRO A 296 28.82 -0.13 -1.76
CA PRO A 296 29.67 0.97 -2.15
C PRO A 296 30.58 1.42 -1.00
N ILE A 297 31.76 1.90 -1.32
CA ILE A 297 32.70 2.46 -0.36
C ILE A 297 32.70 3.99 -0.51
N ASN A 298 32.53 4.70 0.59
CA ASN A 298 32.64 6.17 0.63
C ASN A 298 34.09 6.63 0.40
N GLY A 299 34.29 7.92 0.11
CA GLY A 299 35.62 8.51 -0.02
C GLY A 299 36.53 8.37 1.21
N ASP A 300 35.97 8.06 2.39
CA ASP A 300 36.70 7.75 3.63
C ASP A 300 37.05 6.26 3.80
N GLY A 301 36.83 5.44 2.77
CA GLY A 301 37.12 4.01 2.79
C GLY A 301 36.10 3.15 3.53
N LYS A 302 34.99 3.72 4.03
CA LYS A 302 33.96 2.96 4.77
C LYS A 302 32.78 2.54 3.91
N PRO A 303 32.14 1.38 4.19
CA PRO A 303 30.93 0.98 3.49
C PRO A 303 29.79 1.98 3.66
N GLN A 304 29.19 2.38 2.55
CA GLN A 304 28.06 3.29 2.49
C GLN A 304 26.75 2.52 2.61
N ILE A 305 26.07 2.67 3.74
CA ILE A 305 24.73 2.12 3.93
C ILE A 305 23.82 3.06 4.71
N ASP A 306 22.61 3.22 4.18
CA ASP A 306 21.56 3.97 4.86
C ASP A 306 20.78 3.05 5.78
N LEU A 307 20.67 3.46 7.03
CA LEU A 307 19.90 2.74 8.02
C LEU A 307 19.20 3.77 8.90
N TYR A 308 17.88 3.69 8.91
CA TYR A 308 17.04 4.62 9.66
C TYR A 308 16.43 3.90 10.87
N ILE A 309 16.62 4.47 12.06
CA ILE A 309 16.06 3.93 13.30
C ILE A 309 15.13 4.96 13.92
N ARG A 310 13.93 4.53 14.30
CA ARG A 310 12.98 5.33 15.07
C ARG A 310 12.41 4.49 16.20
N HIS A 311 12.20 5.11 17.36
CA HIS A 311 11.53 4.48 18.48
C HIS A 311 10.17 5.16 18.66
N PHE A 312 9.13 4.39 18.98
CA PHE A 312 7.84 4.96 19.31
C PHE A 312 7.10 4.13 20.35
N LYS A 313 6.41 4.83 21.26
CA LYS A 313 5.58 4.19 22.28
C LYS A 313 4.38 3.52 21.63
N VAL A 314 4.03 2.34 22.12
CA VAL A 314 2.82 1.60 21.70
C VAL A 314 1.54 2.35 22.07
N THR A 315 1.60 3.24 23.06
CA THR A 315 0.47 4.11 23.44
C THR A 315 0.28 5.27 22.45
N SER A 316 1.26 5.59 21.61
CA SER A 316 1.17 6.69 20.62
C SER A 316 0.34 6.26 19.41
N SER A 317 -0.99 6.34 19.56
CA SER A 317 -1.99 5.90 18.59
C SER A 317 -1.76 6.46 17.18
N SER A 318 -1.58 7.77 17.05
CA SER A 318 -1.42 8.45 15.75
C SER A 318 -0.12 8.06 15.05
N ARG A 319 1.01 8.04 15.79
CA ARG A 319 2.32 7.68 15.24
C ARG A 319 2.39 6.20 14.85
N MET A 320 1.79 5.32 15.66
CA MET A 320 1.69 3.90 15.32
C MET A 320 0.84 3.69 14.06
N MET A 321 -0.32 4.36 13.95
CA MET A 321 -1.11 4.30 12.71
C MET A 321 -0.32 4.81 11.50
N HIS A 322 0.40 5.91 11.65
CA HIS A 322 1.23 6.46 10.56
C HIS A 322 2.27 5.45 10.08
N ILE A 323 3.06 4.88 11.00
CA ILE A 323 4.13 3.93 10.68
C ILE A 323 3.57 2.63 10.10
N LEU A 324 2.50 2.08 10.67
CA LEU A 324 1.90 0.83 10.17
C LEU A 324 1.31 0.99 8.77
N LYS A 325 0.69 2.14 8.48
CA LYS A 325 0.21 2.48 7.12
C LYS A 325 1.38 2.66 6.16
N TYR A 326 2.41 3.40 6.56
CA TYR A 326 3.58 3.63 5.74
C TYR A 326 4.27 2.32 5.35
N ASN A 327 4.64 1.49 6.34
CA ASN A 327 5.31 0.21 6.09
C ASN A 327 4.45 -0.76 5.26
N GLY A 328 3.11 -0.69 5.40
CA GLY A 328 2.15 -1.54 4.71
C GLY A 328 1.69 -1.03 3.34
N ARG A 329 2.22 0.10 2.88
CA ARG A 329 1.84 0.72 1.59
C ARG A 329 2.18 -0.22 0.44
N ARG A 330 1.33 -0.26 -0.59
CA ARG A 330 1.59 -1.02 -1.83
C ARG A 330 2.20 -0.10 -2.88
N PRO A 331 3.00 -0.63 -3.83
CA PRO A 331 3.60 0.17 -4.88
C PRO A 331 2.56 0.97 -5.67
N ILE A 332 1.40 0.39 -5.96
CA ILE A 332 0.31 1.10 -6.65
C ILE A 332 -0.17 2.38 -5.94
N GLN A 333 -0.05 2.45 -4.60
CA GLN A 333 -0.37 3.69 -3.85
C GLN A 333 0.71 4.75 -4.04
N ASP A 334 1.98 4.34 -4.09
CA ASP A 334 3.09 5.24 -4.39
C ASP A 334 3.05 5.68 -5.86
N LEU A 335 2.69 4.78 -6.78
CA LEU A 335 2.58 5.05 -8.20
C LEU A 335 1.55 6.13 -8.50
N VAL A 336 0.33 6.01 -7.95
CA VAL A 336 -0.68 7.05 -8.15
C VAL A 336 -0.28 8.39 -7.50
N THR A 337 0.46 8.35 -6.38
CA THR A 337 1.00 9.56 -5.74
C THR A 337 2.04 10.22 -6.63
N PHE A 338 2.97 9.42 -7.17
CA PHE A 338 3.98 9.89 -8.14
C PHE A 338 3.33 10.50 -9.37
N CYS A 339 2.37 9.80 -9.99
CA CYS A 339 1.62 10.30 -11.14
C CYS A 339 0.83 11.58 -10.84
N SER A 340 0.30 11.73 -9.63
CA SER A 340 -0.41 12.97 -9.23
C SER A 340 0.52 14.18 -9.15
N ASN A 341 1.81 13.95 -8.88
CA ASN A 341 2.83 14.99 -8.76
C ASN A 341 3.64 15.19 -10.04
N ASN A 342 3.50 14.31 -11.03
CA ASN A 342 4.30 14.31 -12.26
C ASN A 342 3.41 14.12 -13.49
N GLU A 343 3.35 15.15 -14.33
CA GLU A 343 2.70 15.08 -15.63
C GLU A 343 3.52 14.22 -16.61
N PHE A 344 4.84 14.37 -16.57
CA PHE A 344 5.79 13.64 -17.41
C PHE A 344 6.34 12.42 -16.68
N LEU A 345 6.25 11.26 -17.32
CA LEU A 345 6.67 10.00 -16.73
C LEU A 345 8.02 9.56 -17.31
N PRO A 346 8.94 9.07 -16.48
CA PRO A 346 10.23 8.55 -16.94
C PRO A 346 10.06 7.24 -17.70
N ALA A 347 10.90 7.03 -18.73
CA ALA A 347 10.84 5.86 -19.62
C ALA A 347 10.85 4.51 -18.89
N TYR A 348 11.59 4.39 -17.77
CA TYR A 348 11.67 3.13 -17.02
C TYR A 348 10.31 2.65 -16.46
N LEU A 349 9.32 3.55 -16.30
CA LEU A 349 7.97 3.15 -15.87
C LEU A 349 7.17 2.44 -16.96
N PHE A 350 7.61 2.51 -18.22
CA PHE A 350 7.00 1.80 -19.34
C PHE A 350 7.62 0.41 -19.56
N ASP A 351 8.62 0.02 -18.75
CA ASP A 351 9.06 -1.36 -18.68
C ASP A 351 7.90 -2.23 -18.17
N GLU A 352 7.46 -3.17 -19.01
CA GLU A 352 6.23 -3.91 -18.71
C GLU A 352 6.38 -4.83 -17.50
N ASP A 353 7.55 -5.39 -17.24
CA ASP A 353 7.77 -6.29 -16.11
C ASP A 353 7.76 -5.52 -14.79
N TRP A 354 8.43 -4.36 -14.76
CA TRP A 354 8.40 -3.44 -13.63
C TRP A 354 7.00 -2.90 -13.38
N LEU A 355 6.30 -2.47 -14.43
CA LEU A 355 4.95 -1.93 -14.30
C LEU A 355 3.97 -3.01 -13.83
N THR A 356 4.09 -4.24 -14.35
CA THR A 356 3.34 -5.39 -13.84
C THR A 356 3.59 -5.59 -12.35
N TYR A 357 4.86 -5.52 -11.90
CA TYR A 357 5.18 -5.59 -10.48
C TYR A 357 4.49 -4.48 -9.68
N LEU A 358 4.58 -3.22 -10.12
CA LEU A 358 3.99 -2.08 -9.41
C LEU A 358 2.47 -2.19 -9.25
N PHE A 359 1.77 -2.71 -10.27
CA PHE A 359 0.32 -2.90 -10.24
C PHE A 359 -0.13 -4.14 -9.44
N THR A 360 0.60 -5.24 -9.55
CA THR A 360 0.15 -6.54 -9.03
C THR A 360 0.71 -6.87 -7.64
N SER A 361 1.80 -6.22 -7.24
CA SER A 361 2.50 -6.53 -6.00
C SER A 361 1.62 -6.31 -4.77
N LYS A 362 1.60 -7.36 -3.93
CA LYS A 362 0.98 -7.32 -2.62
C LYS A 362 2.11 -7.16 -1.63
N ASN A 363 2.39 -5.95 -1.13
CA ASN A 363 3.35 -5.76 -0.03
C ASN A 363 2.97 -6.65 1.17
N GLN A 364 3.63 -7.81 1.30
CA GLN A 364 3.22 -8.82 2.27
C GLN A 364 3.86 -8.51 3.61
N ARG A 365 3.03 -8.07 4.56
CA ARG A 365 3.45 -7.98 5.95
C ARG A 365 3.68 -9.38 6.51
N ARG A 366 4.88 -9.66 6.96
CA ARG A 366 5.27 -10.89 7.66
C ARG A 366 5.43 -10.61 9.14
N VAL A 367 5.09 -11.60 9.96
CA VAL A 367 5.38 -11.57 11.40
C VAL A 367 6.28 -12.77 11.70
N TYR A 368 7.42 -12.50 12.33
CA TYR A 368 8.39 -13.50 12.72
C TYR A 368 8.48 -13.60 14.24
N GLY A 369 8.83 -14.81 14.68
CA GLY A 369 9.07 -15.17 16.07
C GLY A 369 7.82 -15.30 16.93
N TRP A 370 8.03 -15.31 18.25
CA TRP A 370 6.99 -15.43 19.29
C TRP A 370 5.79 -14.50 19.13
N LEU A 371 5.95 -13.29 18.57
CA LEU A 371 4.87 -12.31 18.38
C LEU A 371 3.77 -12.84 17.45
N ARG A 372 4.11 -13.73 16.50
CA ARG A 372 3.13 -14.30 15.56
C ARG A 372 2.00 -15.05 16.27
N GLY A 373 2.32 -15.81 17.33
CA GLY A 373 1.33 -16.50 18.14
C GLY A 373 0.44 -15.50 18.88
N LEU A 374 1.07 -14.58 19.62
CA LEU A 374 0.34 -13.61 20.45
C LEU A 374 -0.59 -12.69 19.63
N LEU A 375 -0.17 -12.26 18.44
CA LEU A 375 -1.05 -11.46 17.56
C LEU A 375 -2.22 -12.28 17.03
N LYS A 376 -2.08 -13.59 16.83
CA LYS A 376 -3.18 -14.46 16.40
C LYS A 376 -4.26 -14.56 17.49
N ASP A 377 -3.83 -14.61 18.74
CA ASP A 377 -4.71 -14.77 19.91
C ASP A 377 -5.29 -13.42 20.38
N ALA A 378 -4.60 -12.31 20.12
CA ALA A 378 -5.10 -10.96 20.32
C ALA A 378 -6.22 -10.66 19.32
N LYS A 379 -7.47 -10.93 19.71
CA LYS A 379 -8.67 -10.59 18.95
C LYS A 379 -9.30 -9.32 19.53
N PRO A 380 -9.04 -8.14 18.95
CA PRO A 380 -9.67 -6.92 19.44
C PRO A 380 -11.18 -6.98 19.21
N GLU A 381 -11.96 -6.57 20.21
CA GLU A 381 -13.40 -6.41 20.04
C GLU A 381 -13.70 -5.47 18.86
N LYS A 382 -14.64 -5.91 18.00
CA LYS A 382 -15.22 -5.07 16.97
C LYS A 382 -16.49 -4.44 17.54
N LYS A 383 -16.35 -3.26 18.15
CA LYS A 383 -17.51 -2.42 18.45
C LYS A 383 -17.91 -1.69 17.16
N PRO A 384 -19.15 -1.86 16.68
CA PRO A 384 -19.63 -1.08 15.56
C PRO A 384 -19.76 0.38 16.02
N SER A 385 -19.16 1.29 15.26
CA SER A 385 -19.16 2.72 15.57
C SER A 385 -19.50 3.54 14.32
N CYS A 386 -20.26 4.61 14.51
CA CYS A 386 -20.50 5.59 13.47
C CYS A 386 -19.16 6.25 13.08
N PRO A 387 -18.82 6.29 11.79
CA PRO A 387 -17.55 6.86 11.32
C PRO A 387 -17.50 8.39 11.35
N VAL A 388 -18.63 9.06 11.63
CA VAL A 388 -18.71 10.52 11.83
C VAL A 388 -18.52 10.87 13.30
N CYS A 389 -19.50 10.52 14.14
CA CYS A 389 -19.54 10.94 15.55
C CYS A 389 -18.90 9.93 16.53
N GLY A 390 -18.51 8.73 16.07
CA GLY A 390 -17.97 7.68 16.93
C GLY A 390 -18.98 6.97 17.84
N GLY A 391 -20.26 7.37 17.80
CA GLY A 391 -21.35 6.72 18.54
C GLY A 391 -21.60 5.27 18.13
N TYR A 392 -22.44 4.55 18.88
CA TYR A 392 -22.80 3.18 18.51
C TYR A 392 -23.51 3.15 17.15
N SER A 393 -23.21 2.13 16.34
CA SER A 393 -23.85 1.95 15.05
C SER A 393 -24.35 0.53 14.87
N VAL A 394 -25.41 0.41 14.07
CA VAL A 394 -25.86 -0.88 13.55
C VAL A 394 -25.59 -0.87 12.06
N THR A 395 -24.80 -1.83 11.61
CA THR A 395 -24.60 -2.05 10.17
C THR A 395 -25.68 -2.97 9.64
N CYS A 396 -26.51 -2.46 8.74
CA CYS A 396 -27.40 -3.23 7.89
C CYS A 396 -26.97 -3.06 6.42
N GLU A 397 -27.25 -4.04 5.58
CA GLU A 397 -26.95 -3.94 4.15
C GLU A 397 -28.00 -3.04 3.48
N VAL A 398 -27.56 -1.97 2.83
CA VAL A 398 -28.40 -1.09 2.01
C VAL A 398 -27.79 -1.06 0.61
N THR A 399 -28.61 -1.25 -0.42
CA THR A 399 -28.18 -1.34 -1.81
C THR A 399 -28.06 0.03 -2.49
N GLU A 400 -27.25 0.09 -3.55
CA GLU A 400 -26.93 1.29 -4.35
C GLU A 400 -28.16 2.05 -4.87
N LYS A 401 -29.27 1.33 -5.12
CA LYS A 401 -30.56 1.89 -5.59
C LYS A 401 -31.16 2.95 -4.64
N TYR A 402 -30.82 2.93 -3.35
CA TYR A 402 -31.32 3.90 -2.38
C TYR A 402 -30.60 5.26 -2.45
N ILE A 403 -29.39 5.34 -3.00
CA ILE A 403 -28.58 6.58 -3.00
C ILE A 403 -29.06 7.55 -4.07
N THR A 404 -29.51 7.03 -5.21
CA THR A 404 -30.00 7.82 -6.34
C THR A 404 -31.37 8.46 -6.11
N ASP A 405 -32.18 7.91 -5.18
CA ASP A 405 -33.50 8.44 -4.82
C ASP A 405 -33.45 9.50 -3.69
N ILE A 406 -32.26 9.76 -3.10
CA ILE A 406 -32.10 10.70 -1.99
C ILE A 406 -31.75 12.08 -2.54
N LYS A 407 -32.72 13.00 -2.51
CA LYS A 407 -32.61 14.38 -3.02
C LYS A 407 -31.58 15.27 -2.30
N THR A 408 -30.94 14.80 -1.23
CA THR A 408 -29.93 15.56 -0.47
C THR A 408 -28.89 14.61 0.14
N LEU A 409 -27.77 14.44 -0.55
CA LEU A 409 -26.59 13.76 -0.02
C LEU A 409 -25.41 14.73 -0.08
N ALA A 410 -25.06 15.30 1.07
CA ALA A 410 -23.79 16.01 1.20
C ALA A 410 -22.64 14.98 1.22
N CYS A 411 -21.68 15.15 0.30
CA CYS A 411 -20.45 14.36 0.31
C CYS A 411 -19.40 15.08 1.15
N VAL A 412 -18.75 14.34 2.04
CA VAL A 412 -17.80 14.94 2.99
C VAL A 412 -16.43 14.29 2.88
N ARG A 413 -15.38 15.11 2.70
CA ARG A 413 -13.94 14.76 2.72
C ARG A 413 -13.23 15.32 3.94
N ILE A 414 -12.83 14.46 4.87
CA ILE A 414 -12.05 14.86 6.03
C ILE A 414 -10.58 15.00 5.62
N ARG A 415 -9.87 16.08 5.97
CA ARG A 415 -8.42 16.31 5.77
C ARG A 415 -7.79 16.93 7.02
N GLY A 416 -6.97 16.17 7.74
CA GLY A 416 -6.36 16.72 8.97
C GLY A 416 -7.44 17.07 10.02
N LYS A 417 -7.50 18.35 10.37
CA LYS A 417 -8.53 18.96 11.25
C LYS A 417 -9.67 19.64 10.48
N THR A 418 -9.61 19.67 9.15
CA THR A 418 -10.61 20.29 8.29
C THR A 418 -11.49 19.24 7.63
N VAL A 419 -12.70 19.66 7.26
CA VAL A 419 -13.71 18.84 6.61
C VAL A 419 -14.18 19.60 5.37
N GLU A 420 -14.04 19.02 4.19
CA GLU A 420 -14.51 19.61 2.94
C GLU A 420 -15.86 18.99 2.59
N VAL A 421 -16.87 19.83 2.41
CA VAL A 421 -18.17 19.40 1.87
C VAL A 421 -18.13 19.63 0.36
N GLY A 422 -18.70 18.72 -0.39
CA GLY A 422 -18.73 18.80 -1.85
C GLY A 422 -19.80 17.92 -2.47
N VAL A 423 -19.73 17.83 -3.78
CA VAL A 423 -20.59 16.97 -4.59
C VAL A 423 -19.74 15.93 -5.32
N LEU A 424 -20.28 14.72 -5.45
CA LEU A 424 -19.76 13.71 -6.34
C LEU A 424 -20.33 13.96 -7.74
N VAL A 425 -19.48 14.33 -8.69
CA VAL A 425 -19.90 14.54 -10.08
C VAL A 425 -19.75 13.25 -10.87
N ILE A 426 -20.86 12.73 -11.39
CA ILE A 426 -20.90 11.61 -12.34
C ILE A 426 -20.67 12.19 -13.75
N PRO A 427 -19.68 11.73 -14.51
CA PRO A 427 -19.52 12.14 -15.90
C PRO A 427 -20.71 11.64 -16.72
N GLY A 428 -21.39 12.55 -17.41
CA GLY A 428 -22.53 12.23 -18.29
C GLY A 428 -23.93 12.40 -17.67
N GLY A 429 -24.05 12.83 -16.41
CA GLY A 429 -25.34 13.24 -15.83
C GLY A 429 -25.52 14.75 -15.94
N GLY A 430 -26.38 15.19 -16.86
CA GLY A 430 -26.92 16.56 -16.86
C GLY A 430 -27.88 16.81 -15.70
#